data_AF-A0A2U3BAQ0-F1
#
_entry.id   AF-A0A2U3BAQ0-F1
#
_cell.length_a   1.000
_cell.length_b   1.000
_cell.length_c   1.000
_cell.angle_alpha   90.00
_cell.angle_beta   90.00
_cell.angle_gamma   90.00
#
_symmetry.space_group_name_H-M   'P 1'
#
loop_
_entity.id
_entity.type
_entity.pdbx_description
1 polymer ?
#
loop_
_entity_poly.entity_id
_entity_poly.type
_entity_poly.pdbx_seq_one_letter_code
_entity_poly.pdbx_strand_id
1 'polypeptide(L)'
;MTHSIYKPSIEKRKHHMTALNIEDQVADLQSAEEFLTFFEVNFDPELVKVKRIQLLRLFNHILSSFSQPIQHQDYRKALRVAYRQLENGNELAFKPSDCQGCSDCD
;
A
#
# COMPACT_ATOMS: atom_id res chain seq x y z
N MET A 1 -25.58 -10.06 -37.09
CA MET A 1 -26.34 -10.82 -36.06
C MET A 1 -25.34 -11.58 -35.20
N THR A 2 -25.51 -11.40 -33.90
CA THR A 2 -24.84 -11.95 -32.70
C THR A 2 -24.23 -13.36 -32.78
N HIS A 3 -23.00 -13.49 -32.24
CA HIS A 3 -22.59 -14.38 -31.12
C HIS A 3 -21.05 -14.26 -30.98
N SER A 4 -20.47 -13.58 -29.98
CA SER A 4 -20.34 -14.01 -28.56
C SER A 4 -20.16 -15.53 -28.48
N ILE A 5 -19.03 -16.10 -28.07
CA ILE A 5 -18.39 -15.93 -26.77
C ILE A 5 -16.91 -16.34 -26.90
N TYR A 6 -15.99 -15.42 -26.59
CA TYR A 6 -14.67 -15.78 -26.07
C TYR A 6 -14.80 -15.88 -24.55
N LYS A 7 -14.51 -17.05 -23.98
CA LYS A 7 -14.00 -17.15 -22.60
C LYS A 7 -12.97 -18.29 -22.53
N PRO A 8 -11.67 -17.97 -22.46
CA PRO A 8 -10.65 -18.96 -22.17
C PRO A 8 -10.80 -19.39 -20.71
N SER A 9 -10.84 -20.69 -20.51
CA SER A 9 -10.72 -21.33 -19.21
C SER A 9 -9.38 -20.95 -18.58
N ILE A 10 -9.40 -19.96 -17.69
CA ILE A 10 -8.28 -19.66 -16.80
C ILE A 10 -8.29 -20.74 -15.71
N GLU A 11 -7.63 -21.85 -16.02
CA GLU A 11 -7.22 -22.87 -15.06
C GLU A 11 -6.19 -22.25 -14.10
N LYS A 12 -6.66 -21.60 -13.04
CA LYS A 12 -5.83 -21.21 -11.89
C LYS A 12 -6.03 -22.20 -10.76
N ARG A 13 -5.46 -23.40 -10.89
CA ARG A 13 -5.23 -24.30 -9.76
C ARG A 13 -3.90 -25.02 -9.89
N LYS A 14 -2.84 -24.29 -9.57
CA LYS A 14 -1.61 -24.88 -9.03
C LYS A 14 -1.27 -24.15 -7.74
N HIS A 15 -1.89 -24.62 -6.66
CA HIS A 15 -1.46 -24.39 -5.29
C HIS A 15 -0.14 -25.17 -5.14
N HIS A 16 0.96 -24.57 -5.59
CA HIS A 16 2.29 -25.08 -5.33
C HIS A 16 2.88 -24.24 -4.21
N MET A 17 3.12 -24.91 -3.10
CA MET A 17 3.72 -24.44 -1.86
C MET A 17 5.20 -24.14 -2.12
N THR A 18 5.47 -23.08 -2.86
CA THR A 18 6.82 -22.56 -3.13
C THR A 18 7.08 -21.36 -2.26
N ALA A 19 8.26 -21.34 -1.64
CA ALA A 19 8.82 -20.25 -0.85
C ALA A 19 8.23 -18.90 -1.28
N LEU A 20 7.28 -18.40 -0.49
CA LEU A 20 6.49 -17.23 -0.86
C LEU A 20 7.47 -16.06 -1.00
N ASN A 21 7.65 -15.56 -2.22
CA ASN A 21 8.33 -14.28 -2.42
C ASN A 21 7.69 -13.26 -1.49
N ILE A 22 8.49 -12.35 -0.92
CA ILE A 22 7.99 -11.34 0.02
C ILE A 22 6.80 -10.57 -0.58
N GLU A 23 6.81 -10.37 -1.90
CA GLU A 23 5.70 -9.77 -2.66
C GLU A 23 4.39 -10.58 -2.57
N ASP A 24 4.46 -11.91 -2.61
CA ASP A 24 3.30 -12.80 -2.49
C ASP A 24 2.77 -12.82 -1.05
N GLN A 25 3.68 -12.86 -0.07
CA GLN A 25 3.32 -12.74 1.35
C GLN A 25 2.63 -11.41 1.64
N VAL A 26 3.18 -10.32 1.10
CA VAL A 26 2.62 -8.97 1.23
C VAL A 26 1.28 -8.82 0.50
N ALA A 27 1.08 -9.53 -0.62
CA ALA A 27 -0.17 -9.51 -1.37
C ALA A 27 -1.32 -10.24 -0.64
N ASP A 28 -1.01 -11.21 0.23
CA ASP A 28 -1.99 -11.91 1.05
C ASP A 28 -2.51 -11.05 2.22
N LEU A 29 -1.72 -10.08 2.68
CA LEU A 29 -2.09 -9.18 3.77
C LEU A 29 -3.23 -8.24 3.34
N GLN A 30 -4.35 -8.27 4.08
CA GLN A 30 -5.55 -7.51 3.71
C GLN A 30 -5.68 -6.16 4.45
N SER A 31 -4.93 -5.97 5.53
CA SER A 31 -5.09 -4.82 6.43
C SER A 31 -3.76 -4.18 6.82
N ALA A 32 -3.72 -2.85 6.99
CA ALA A 32 -2.52 -2.12 7.41
C ALA A 32 -1.94 -2.63 8.76
N GLU A 33 -2.79 -3.10 9.66
CA GLU A 33 -2.39 -3.71 10.95
C GLU A 33 -1.67 -5.05 10.74
N GLU A 34 -2.12 -5.86 9.78
CA GLU A 34 -1.46 -7.11 9.40
C GLU A 34 -0.09 -6.85 8.78
N PHE A 35 0.05 -5.80 7.96
CA PHE A 35 1.35 -5.34 7.46
C PHE A 35 2.29 -5.02 8.62
N LEU A 36 1.88 -4.16 9.54
CA LEU A 36 2.73 -3.76 10.65
C LEU A 36 3.10 -4.94 11.56
N THR A 37 2.17 -5.85 11.77
CA THR A 37 2.39 -7.08 12.55
C THR A 37 3.37 -8.03 11.85
N PHE A 38 3.19 -8.26 10.54
CA PHE A 38 4.06 -9.13 9.74
C PHE A 38 5.52 -8.63 9.74
N PHE A 39 5.73 -7.32 9.66
CA PHE A 39 7.06 -6.72 9.69
C PHE A 39 7.60 -6.43 11.11
N GLU A 40 6.90 -6.89 12.15
CA GLU A 40 7.25 -6.69 13.57
C GLU A 40 7.58 -5.23 13.88
N VAL A 41 6.67 -4.33 13.49
CA VAL A 41 6.71 -2.90 13.78
C VAL A 41 5.75 -2.64 14.92
N ASN A 42 6.20 -1.99 16.00
CA ASN A 42 5.30 -1.56 17.06
C ASN A 42 4.40 -0.43 16.55
N PHE A 43 3.09 -0.56 16.78
CA PHE A 43 2.11 0.44 16.39
C PHE A 43 0.98 0.54 17.40
N ASP A 44 0.34 1.71 17.41
CA ASP A 44 -0.92 1.92 18.11
C ASP A 44 -2.10 1.58 17.18
N PRO A 45 -2.93 0.58 17.52
CA PRO A 45 -4.00 0.12 16.65
C PRO A 45 -5.10 1.18 16.47
N GLU A 46 -5.34 2.07 17.44
CA GLU A 46 -6.33 3.13 17.30
C GLU A 46 -5.86 4.17 16.28
N LEU A 47 -4.59 4.58 16.36
CA LEU A 47 -3.98 5.50 15.40
C LEU A 47 -3.97 4.93 13.98
N VAL A 48 -3.57 3.66 13.83
CA VAL A 48 -3.55 2.98 12.53
C VAL A 48 -4.95 2.84 11.96
N LYS A 49 -5.95 2.47 12.78
CA LYS A 49 -7.33 2.34 12.32
C LYS A 49 -7.89 3.67 11.79
N VAL A 50 -7.63 4.78 12.48
CA VAL A 50 -8.08 6.11 12.06
C VAL A 50 -7.31 6.60 10.84
N LYS A 51 -5.99 6.36 10.77
CA LYS A 51 -5.12 6.91 9.72
C LYS A 51 -4.56 5.88 8.73
N ARG A 52 -5.21 4.72 8.57
CA ARG A 52 -4.77 3.62 7.69
C ARG A 52 -4.47 4.07 6.26
N ILE A 53 -5.31 4.93 5.70
CA ILE A 53 -5.16 5.44 4.34
C ILE A 53 -3.89 6.29 4.23
N GLN A 54 -3.62 7.11 5.24
CA GLN A 54 -2.43 7.95 5.26
C GLN A 54 -1.16 7.12 5.42
N LEU A 55 -1.18 6.13 6.31
CA LEU A 55 -0.08 5.19 6.50
C LEU A 55 0.27 4.48 5.19
N LEU A 56 -0.73 3.93 4.49
CA LEU A 56 -0.51 3.24 3.21
C LEU A 56 0.03 4.20 2.14
N ARG A 57 -0.47 5.44 2.06
CA ARG A 57 0.05 6.45 1.12
C ARG A 57 1.50 6.80 1.41
N LEU A 58 1.83 7.07 2.67
CA LEU A 58 3.20 7.35 3.13
C LEU A 58 4.12 6.19 2.82
N PHE A 59 3.69 4.96 3.14
CA PHE A 59 4.44 3.74 2.86
C PHE A 59 4.74 3.58 1.37
N ASN A 60 3.74 3.71 0.49
CA ASN A 60 3.94 3.64 -0.95
C ASN A 60 4.86 4.76 -1.48
N HIS A 61 4.69 5.97 -0.96
CA HIS A 61 5.54 7.11 -1.31
C HIS A 61 7.00 6.85 -0.92
N ILE A 62 7.23 6.37 0.31
CA ILE A 62 8.56 6.03 0.80
C ILE A 62 9.15 4.88 -0.03
N LEU A 63 8.38 3.82 -0.34
CA LEU A 63 8.82 2.71 -1.18
C LEU A 63 9.25 3.15 -2.59
N SER A 64 8.57 4.13 -3.19
CA SER A 64 8.95 4.65 -4.50
C SER A 64 10.34 5.30 -4.54
N SER A 65 10.89 5.67 -3.37
CA SER A 65 12.24 6.21 -3.23
C SER A 65 13.32 5.13 -3.09
N PHE A 66 12.95 3.86 -2.89
CA PHE A 66 13.91 2.76 -2.80
C PHE A 66 14.27 2.21 -4.18
N SER A 67 15.52 1.79 -4.33
CA SER A 67 15.96 1.10 -5.54
C SER A 67 15.45 -0.34 -5.57
N GLN A 68 14.92 -0.75 -6.72
CA GLN A 68 14.47 -2.13 -6.95
C GLN A 68 15.68 -3.06 -7.11
N PRO A 69 15.61 -4.33 -6.66
CA PRO A 69 14.44 -4.98 -6.04
C PRO A 69 14.29 -4.68 -4.54
N ILE A 70 13.08 -4.33 -4.10
CA ILE A 70 12.80 -4.05 -2.68
C ILE A 70 13.03 -5.32 -1.84
N GLN A 71 13.86 -5.19 -0.80
CA GLN A 71 14.10 -6.28 0.14
C GLN A 71 13.17 -6.18 1.35
N HIS A 72 13.01 -7.29 2.08
CA HIS A 72 12.22 -7.34 3.32
C HIS A 72 12.59 -6.21 4.31
N GLN A 73 13.89 -5.92 4.44
CA GLN A 73 14.38 -4.86 5.32
C GLN A 73 13.93 -3.47 4.88
N ASP A 74 13.80 -3.24 3.57
CA ASP A 74 13.38 -1.96 3.02
C ASP A 74 11.88 -1.74 3.23
N TYR A 75 11.06 -2.79 3.08
CA TYR A 75 9.65 -2.77 3.50
C TYR A 75 9.49 -2.40 4.98
N ARG A 76 10.25 -3.06 5.86
CA ARG A 76 10.23 -2.78 7.30
C ARG A 76 10.66 -1.35 7.62
N LYS A 77 11.73 -0.86 6.99
CA LYS A 77 12.19 0.53 7.13
C LYS A 77 11.12 1.51 6.66
N ALA A 78 10.52 1.27 5.49
CA ALA A 78 9.49 2.12 4.92
C ALA A 78 8.28 2.23 5.85
N LEU A 79 7.80 1.11 6.40
CA LEU A 79 6.69 1.10 7.37
C LEU A 79 7.03 1.85 8.65
N ARG A 80 8.23 1.63 9.22
CA ARG A 80 8.65 2.33 10.45
C ARG A 80 8.72 3.84 10.23
N VAL A 81 9.26 4.28 9.09
CA VAL A 81 9.33 5.71 8.74
C VAL A 81 7.93 6.27 8.51
N ALA A 82 7.08 5.57 7.75
CA ALA A 82 5.69 5.98 7.51
C ALA A 82 4.91 6.13 8.83
N TYR A 83 5.03 5.16 9.73
CA TYR A 83 4.38 5.18 11.03
C TYR A 83 4.90 6.30 11.92
N ARG A 84 6.22 6.52 11.98
CA ARG A 84 6.80 7.65 12.74
C ARG A 84 6.33 9.00 12.22
N GLN A 85 6.19 9.15 10.91
CA GLN A 85 5.63 10.38 10.30
C GLN A 85 4.17 10.58 10.73
N LEU A 86 3.39 9.49 10.79
CA LEU A 86 2.02 9.48 11.28
C LEU A 86 1.91 9.95 12.74
N GLU A 87 2.77 9.43 13.62
CA GLU A 87 2.84 9.79 15.04
C GLU A 87 3.21 11.25 15.26
N ASN A 88 4.16 11.75 14.48
CA ASN A 88 4.56 13.16 14.52
C ASN A 88 3.47 14.11 13.98
N GLY A 89 2.35 13.59 13.47
CA GLY A 89 1.33 14.39 12.78
C GLY A 89 1.83 14.93 11.44
N ASN A 90 2.94 14.40 10.93
CA ASN A 90 3.54 14.78 9.66
C ASN A 90 2.88 13.98 8.55
N GLU A 91 1.58 14.23 8.42
CA GLU A 91 0.72 13.71 7.37
C GLU A 91 1.30 14.16 6.03
N LEU A 92 1.26 13.30 5.00
CA LEU A 92 1.48 13.78 3.63
C LEU A 92 0.45 14.89 3.45
N ALA A 93 0.93 16.14 3.49
CA ALA A 93 0.14 17.30 3.16
C ALA A 93 -0.21 17.14 1.69
N PHE A 94 -1.27 16.37 1.45
CA PHE A 94 -1.98 16.35 0.20
C PHE A 94 -2.58 17.74 0.16
N LYS A 95 -1.79 18.73 -0.26
CA LYS A 95 -2.35 19.96 -0.78
C LYS A 95 -3.28 19.46 -1.87
N PRO A 96 -4.62 19.52 -1.71
CA PRO A 96 -5.45 19.44 -2.90
C PRO A 96 -4.86 20.50 -3.81
N SER A 97 -4.40 20.06 -4.98
CA SER A 97 -3.84 20.92 -6.00
C SER A 97 -4.68 22.19 -6.02
N ASP A 98 -4.03 23.33 -5.84
CA ASP A 98 -4.52 24.66 -6.18
C ASP A 98 -5.69 24.56 -7.17
N CYS A 99 -6.93 24.57 -6.65
CA CYS A 99 -8.09 24.96 -7.43
C CYS A 99 -8.02 26.48 -7.63
N GLN A 100 -6.88 26.97 -8.09
CA GLN A 100 -6.58 28.36 -8.42
C GLN A 100 -6.90 28.55 -9.91
N GLY A 101 -8.12 28.20 -10.31
CA GLY A 101 -8.44 28.12 -11.74
C GLY A 101 -9.87 27.77 -12.10
N CYS A 102 -10.85 27.96 -11.20
CA CYS A 102 -12.24 28.13 -11.63
C CYS A 102 -12.55 29.63 -11.52
N SER A 103 -12.18 30.38 -12.55
CA SER A 103 -12.59 31.76 -12.75
C SER A 103 -13.05 31.94 -14.19
N ASP A 104 -14.05 31.16 -14.61
CA ASP A 104 -14.88 31.50 -15.76
C ASP A 104 -16.26 30.86 -15.54
N CYS A 105 -17.10 31.62 -14.83
CA CYS A 105 -18.54 31.53 -14.98
C CYS A 105 -18.97 32.83 -15.67
N ASP A 106 -19.00 32.79 -17.01
CA ASP A 106 -19.92 33.56 -17.86
C ASP A 106 -20.38 32.64 -19.00
#